data_AF-A0AAU8K8F9-F1
#
_entry.id   AF-A0AAU8K8F9-F1
#
_cell.length_a   1.000
_cell.length_b   1.000
_cell.length_c   1.000
_cell.angle_alpha   90.00
_cell.angle_beta   90.00
_cell.angle_gamma   90.00
#
_symmetry.space_group_name_H-M   'P 1'
#
loop_
_entity.id
_entity.type
_entity.pdbx_description
1 polymer ?
#
loop_
_entity_poly.entity_id
_entity_poly.type
_entity_poly.pdbx_seq_one_letter_code
_entity_poly.pdbx_strand_id
1 'polypeptide(L)'
;MDFPGRSTLAGLSEPEYEALAAFDDVIGDLEHEWEAARATSRRLVRMMDAAERRLDNGTVALSLHFDALDQTASAALDLVSGLERLLCRYTTAYVATGLSILDRLVAGRPPLTPAELEVLRAEPSVGRLQELLEVPAEHRYAARAAASGPGELERYRDQRTQLLRSIESLYSNLTADGQAWTRVTVAAGRLSDMDDGTYDEPWADLVPPLLNLARQNPYEISVALDPGPAPDGPRRRR
;
A
#
# COMPACT_ATOMS: atom_id res chain seq x y z
N MET A 1 -10.40 8.47 -5.06
CA MET A 1 -11.71 7.81 -5.29
C MET A 1 -12.31 7.68 -3.92
N ASP A 2 -13.55 8.12 -3.74
CA ASP A 2 -14.21 8.02 -2.45
C ASP A 2 -14.61 6.56 -2.17
N PHE A 3 -14.55 6.14 -0.91
CA PHE A 3 -14.94 4.79 -0.52
C PHE A 3 -16.42 4.52 -0.87
N PRO A 4 -16.76 3.39 -1.51
CA PRO A 4 -18.13 3.08 -1.87
C PRO A 4 -19.05 2.93 -0.65
N GLY A 5 -20.24 3.53 -0.72
CA GLY A 5 -21.26 3.38 0.32
C GLY A 5 -21.77 1.94 0.47
N ARG A 6 -22.36 1.63 1.64
CA ARG A 6 -22.87 0.28 1.96
C ARG A 6 -23.82 -0.29 0.91
N SER A 7 -24.64 0.53 0.27
CA SER A 7 -25.56 0.12 -0.80
C SER A 7 -24.83 -0.42 -2.04
N THR A 8 -23.67 0.12 -2.37
CA THR A 8 -22.85 -0.31 -3.50
C THR A 8 -22.12 -1.63 -3.20
N LEU A 9 -21.87 -1.91 -1.92
CA LEU A 9 -21.21 -3.11 -1.42
C LEU A 9 -22.18 -4.06 -0.71
N ALA A 10 -23.46 -4.07 -1.10
CA ALA A 10 -24.52 -4.77 -0.39
C ALA A 10 -24.34 -6.30 -0.30
N GLY A 11 -23.58 -6.91 -1.21
CA GLY A 11 -23.24 -8.34 -1.16
C GLY A 11 -22.02 -8.70 -0.31
N LEU A 12 -21.42 -7.73 0.38
CA LEU A 12 -20.47 -7.98 1.46
C LEU A 12 -21.20 -8.26 2.77
N SER A 13 -20.64 -9.15 3.58
CA SER A 13 -21.04 -9.25 4.98
C SER A 13 -20.67 -7.97 5.72
N GLU A 14 -21.34 -7.72 6.86
CA GLU A 14 -21.04 -6.54 7.69
C GLU A 14 -19.56 -6.48 8.12
N PRO A 15 -18.94 -7.58 8.60
CA PRO A 15 -17.54 -7.54 9.01
C PRO A 15 -16.57 -7.21 7.86
N GLU A 16 -16.84 -7.67 6.64
CA GLU A 16 -16.00 -7.35 5.48
C GLU A 16 -16.11 -5.89 5.07
N TYR A 17 -17.33 -5.33 5.10
CA TYR A 17 -17.55 -3.92 4.82
C TYR A 17 -16.85 -3.04 5.85
N GLU A 18 -17.06 -3.32 7.14
CA GLU A 18 -16.43 -2.59 8.25
C GLU A 18 -14.90 -2.67 8.19
N ALA A 19 -14.33 -3.84 7.85
CA ALA A 19 -12.89 -3.99 7.70
C ALA A 19 -12.33 -3.10 6.58
N LEU A 20 -12.95 -3.10 5.38
CA LEU A 20 -12.51 -2.27 4.26
C LEU A 20 -12.66 -0.78 4.57
N ALA A 21 -13.78 -0.36 5.17
CA ALA A 21 -14.01 1.03 5.56
C ALA A 21 -12.99 1.51 6.59
N ALA A 22 -12.72 0.70 7.62
CA ALA A 22 -11.73 1.04 8.65
C ALA A 22 -10.31 1.16 8.08
N PHE A 23 -9.93 0.33 7.10
CA PHE A 23 -8.66 0.50 6.41
C PHE A 23 -8.59 1.80 5.60
N ASP A 24 -9.67 2.14 4.88
CA ASP A 24 -9.74 3.36 4.09
C ASP A 24 -9.57 4.61 4.97
N ASP A 25 -10.30 4.66 6.09
CA ASP A 25 -10.21 5.75 7.07
C ASP A 25 -8.79 5.87 7.65
N VAL A 26 -8.22 4.76 8.14
CA VAL A 26 -6.87 4.76 8.74
C VAL A 26 -5.81 5.19 7.74
N ILE A 27 -5.89 4.74 6.48
CA ILE A 27 -4.94 5.11 5.45
C ILE A 27 -5.09 6.58 5.07
N GLY A 28 -6.33 7.09 4.98
CA GLY A 28 -6.59 8.51 4.75
C GLY A 28 -5.98 9.39 5.84
N ASP A 29 -6.19 9.05 7.11
CA ASP A 29 -5.61 9.76 8.25
C ASP A 29 -4.07 9.70 8.23
N LEU A 30 -3.50 8.51 8.00
CA LEU A 30 -2.04 8.34 7.95
C LEU A 30 -1.38 9.09 6.80
N GLU A 31 -2.00 9.14 5.62
CA GLU A 31 -1.49 9.90 4.48
C GLU A 31 -1.46 11.39 4.81
N HIS A 32 -2.52 11.91 5.45
CA HIS A 32 -2.58 13.31 5.85
C HIS A 32 -1.46 13.67 6.83
N GLU A 33 -1.30 12.86 7.88
CA GLU A 33 -0.26 13.06 8.89
C GLU A 33 1.14 12.91 8.28
N TRP A 34 1.34 11.94 7.39
CA TRP A 34 2.61 11.74 6.70
C TRP A 34 2.98 12.94 5.81
N GLU A 35 2.04 13.47 5.04
CA GLU A 35 2.28 14.67 4.23
C GLU A 35 2.62 15.89 5.09
N ALA A 36 1.91 16.08 6.21
CA ALA A 36 2.18 17.15 7.17
C ALA A 36 3.58 17.02 7.81
N ALA A 37 3.94 15.80 8.22
CA ALA A 37 5.26 15.49 8.77
C ALA A 37 6.38 15.74 7.74
N ARG A 38 6.20 15.31 6.48
CA ARG A 38 7.17 15.56 5.39
C ARG A 38 7.34 17.05 5.09
N ALA A 39 6.25 17.81 5.06
CA ALA A 39 6.33 19.26 4.86
C ALA A 39 7.12 19.94 5.99
N THR A 40 6.89 19.50 7.23
CA THR A 40 7.59 19.98 8.43
C THR A 40 9.08 19.62 8.39
N SER A 41 9.42 18.37 8.12
CA SER A 41 10.81 17.90 7.99
C SER A 41 11.56 18.69 6.92
N ARG A 42 11.00 18.84 5.70
CA ARG A 42 11.62 19.65 4.63
C ARG A 42 11.83 21.11 5.02
N ARG A 43 10.94 21.69 5.83
CA ARG A 43 11.11 23.05 6.36
C ARG A 43 12.29 23.11 7.33
N LEU A 44 12.37 22.16 8.26
CA LEU A 44 13.44 22.09 9.28
C LEU A 44 14.82 21.88 8.65
N VAL A 45 14.94 20.97 7.67
CA VAL A 45 16.19 20.77 6.92
C VAL A 45 16.65 22.07 6.25
N ARG A 46 15.75 22.80 5.58
CA ARG A 46 16.10 24.10 4.97
C ARG A 46 16.53 25.16 5.99
N MET A 47 15.93 25.15 7.19
CA MET A 47 16.33 26.04 8.28
C MET A 47 17.71 25.66 8.82
N MET A 48 17.98 24.36 8.97
CA MET A 48 19.27 23.81 9.37
C MET A 48 20.36 24.19 8.38
N ASP A 49 20.17 23.97 7.07
CA ASP A 49 21.10 24.39 6.00
C ASP A 49 21.40 25.90 6.07
N ALA A 50 20.41 26.71 6.42
CA ALA A 50 20.57 28.15 6.56
C ALA A 50 21.29 28.55 7.86
N ALA A 51 21.18 27.76 8.93
CA ALA A 51 21.92 27.94 10.17
C ALA A 51 23.38 27.49 10.01
N GLU A 52 23.63 26.38 9.33
CA GLU A 52 24.96 25.85 8.99
C GLU A 52 25.78 26.91 8.24
N ARG A 53 25.23 27.49 7.17
CA ARG A 53 25.87 28.58 6.42
C ARG A 53 26.22 29.81 7.26
N ARG A 54 25.53 30.04 8.38
CA ARG A 54 25.84 31.13 9.30
C ARG A 54 26.93 30.73 10.30
N LEU A 55 26.98 29.47 10.68
CA LEU A 55 28.01 28.87 11.55
C LEU A 55 29.41 29.02 10.96
N ASP A 56 29.55 28.89 9.64
CA ASP A 56 30.77 29.16 8.89
C ASP A 56 31.33 30.59 9.10
N ASN A 57 30.49 31.52 9.58
CA ASN A 57 30.86 32.91 9.88
C ASN A 57 31.14 33.18 11.38
N GLY A 58 31.16 32.13 12.21
CA GLY A 58 31.86 32.09 13.51
C GLY A 58 31.25 32.86 14.68
N THR A 59 30.23 32.30 15.36
CA THR A 59 29.90 32.64 16.78
C THR A 59 29.24 31.47 17.52
N VAL A 60 29.45 31.39 18.85
CA VAL A 60 28.90 30.33 19.74
C VAL A 60 27.36 30.30 19.76
N ALA A 61 26.69 31.45 19.66
CA ALA A 61 25.23 31.51 19.59
C ALA A 61 24.65 30.89 18.30
N LEU A 62 25.43 30.87 17.22
CA LEU A 62 25.04 30.21 15.96
C LEU A 62 25.16 28.68 16.07
N SER A 63 26.06 28.18 16.94
CA SER A 63 26.14 26.75 17.28
C SER A 63 24.87 26.26 17.97
N LEU A 64 24.41 26.96 19.02
CA LEU A 64 23.20 26.56 19.77
C LEU A 64 21.95 26.48 18.87
N HIS A 65 21.80 27.45 17.96
CA HIS A 65 20.67 27.48 17.03
C HIS A 65 20.71 26.33 16.02
N PHE A 66 21.89 26.01 15.50
CA PHE A 66 22.06 24.87 14.60
C PHE A 66 21.82 23.54 15.33
N ASP A 67 22.42 23.34 16.51
CA ASP A 67 22.25 22.11 17.29
C ASP A 67 20.77 21.86 17.64
N ALA A 68 20.00 22.92 17.91
CA ALA A 68 18.56 22.82 18.14
C ALA A 68 17.79 22.46 16.85
N LEU A 69 18.19 23.00 15.70
CA LEU A 69 17.57 22.68 14.41
C LEU A 69 17.90 21.26 13.95
N ASP A 70 19.13 20.80 14.16
CA ASP A 70 19.58 19.44 13.87
C ASP A 70 18.74 18.43 14.67
N GLN A 71 18.67 18.58 16.00
CA GLN A 71 17.84 17.70 16.85
C GLN A 71 16.36 17.72 16.46
N THR A 72 15.82 18.90 16.10
CA THR A 72 14.42 19.00 15.67
C THR A 72 14.20 18.37 14.31
N ALA A 73 15.15 18.51 13.38
CA ALA A 73 15.10 17.88 12.06
C ALA A 73 15.17 16.36 12.17
N SER A 74 16.07 15.81 13.01
CA SER A 74 16.13 14.38 13.30
C SER A 74 14.82 13.85 13.87
N ALA A 75 14.24 14.52 14.87
CA ALA A 75 12.94 14.11 15.43
C ALA A 75 11.80 14.15 14.40
N ALA A 76 11.84 15.10 13.46
CA ALA A 76 10.86 15.16 12.38
C ALA A 76 11.06 14.05 11.34
N LEU A 77 12.30 13.63 11.08
CA LEU A 77 12.60 12.48 10.23
C LEU A 77 12.12 11.17 10.87
N ASP A 78 12.37 10.98 12.17
CA ASP A 78 11.87 9.80 12.91
C ASP A 78 10.34 9.68 12.83
N LEU A 79 9.62 10.81 12.93
CA LEU A 79 8.17 10.84 12.76
C LEU A 79 7.76 10.45 11.34
N VAL A 80 8.46 10.96 10.31
CA VAL A 80 8.19 10.60 8.91
C VAL A 80 8.38 9.10 8.70
N SER A 81 9.52 8.53 9.09
CA SER A 81 9.81 7.10 8.92
C SER A 81 8.82 6.23 9.71
N GLY A 82 8.42 6.66 10.92
CA GLY A 82 7.37 6.00 11.69
C GLY A 82 6.01 5.96 10.99
N LEU A 83 5.60 7.08 10.38
CA LEU A 83 4.35 7.16 9.61
C LEU A 83 4.41 6.33 8.31
N GLU A 84 5.55 6.33 7.62
CA GLU A 84 5.75 5.50 6.42
C GLU A 84 5.65 4.01 6.73
N ARG A 85 6.24 3.59 7.85
CA ARG A 85 6.14 2.22 8.34
C ARG A 85 4.69 1.81 8.62
N LEU A 86 3.91 2.69 9.25
CA LEU A 86 2.48 2.47 9.47
C LEU A 86 1.70 2.41 8.16
N LEU A 87 1.96 3.34 7.23
CA LEU A 87 1.36 3.33 5.90
C LEU A 87 1.64 2.01 5.17
N CYS A 88 2.89 1.53 5.19
CA CYS A 88 3.27 0.26 4.59
C CYS A 88 2.47 -0.90 5.18
N ARG A 89 2.42 -1.00 6.52
CA ARG A 89 1.67 -2.02 7.24
C ARG A 89 0.19 -2.03 6.89
N TYR A 90 -0.49 -0.89 6.98
CA TYR A 90 -1.93 -0.84 6.75
C TYR A 90 -2.28 -0.98 5.27
N THR A 91 -1.45 -0.45 4.37
CA THR A 91 -1.66 -0.58 2.92
C THR A 91 -1.58 -2.03 2.47
N THR A 92 -0.56 -2.77 2.92
CA THR A 92 -0.38 -4.18 2.55
C THR A 92 -1.48 -5.07 3.14
N ALA A 93 -1.91 -4.80 4.37
CA ALA A 93 -3.07 -5.47 4.99
C ALA A 93 -4.38 -5.17 4.25
N TYR A 94 -4.59 -3.92 3.82
CA TYR A 94 -5.76 -3.53 3.03
C TYR A 94 -5.77 -4.21 1.65
N VAL A 95 -4.61 -4.26 0.96
CA VAL A 95 -4.45 -5.03 -0.28
C VAL A 95 -4.79 -6.50 -0.05
N ALA A 96 -4.23 -7.12 0.99
CA ALA A 96 -4.47 -8.53 1.27
C ALA A 96 -5.95 -8.83 1.56
N THR A 97 -6.61 -7.93 2.31
CA THR A 97 -8.04 -8.01 2.61
C THR A 97 -8.89 -7.88 1.34
N GLY A 98 -8.64 -6.85 0.53
CA GLY A 98 -9.38 -6.61 -0.70
C GLY A 98 -9.23 -7.74 -1.72
N LEU A 99 -8.00 -8.23 -1.92
CA LEU A 99 -7.76 -9.38 -2.81
C LEU A 99 -8.41 -10.67 -2.30
N SER A 100 -8.42 -10.90 -0.99
CA SER A 100 -9.08 -12.07 -0.39
C SER A 100 -10.60 -12.04 -0.57
N ILE A 101 -11.21 -10.85 -0.44
CA ILE A 101 -12.63 -10.65 -0.71
C ILE A 101 -12.94 -10.83 -2.20
N LEU A 102 -12.12 -10.30 -3.11
CA LEU A 102 -12.26 -10.54 -4.54
C LEU A 102 -12.17 -12.04 -4.88
N ASP A 103 -11.18 -12.73 -4.32
CA ASP A 103 -10.98 -14.17 -4.56
C ASP A 103 -12.18 -15.00 -4.08
N ARG A 104 -12.76 -14.68 -2.92
CA ARG A 104 -13.95 -15.40 -2.44
C ARG A 104 -15.19 -15.08 -3.28
N LEU A 105 -15.33 -13.86 -3.79
CA LEU A 105 -16.44 -13.46 -4.67
C LEU A 105 -16.38 -14.21 -6.00
N VAL A 106 -15.22 -14.21 -6.65
CA VAL A 106 -14.99 -14.94 -7.91
C VAL A 106 -15.21 -16.43 -7.74
N ALA A 107 -14.77 -17.01 -6.62
CA ALA A 107 -14.95 -18.42 -6.32
C ALA A 107 -16.36 -18.79 -5.81
N GLY A 108 -17.27 -17.82 -5.63
CA GLY A 108 -18.60 -18.06 -5.05
C GLY A 108 -18.55 -18.62 -3.61
N ARG A 109 -17.49 -18.33 -2.87
CA ARG A 109 -17.28 -18.77 -1.49
C ARG A 109 -18.06 -17.91 -0.49
N PRO A 110 -18.37 -18.46 0.70
CA PRO A 110 -19.03 -17.69 1.75
C PRO A 110 -18.19 -16.47 2.18
N PRO A 111 -18.82 -15.45 2.79
CA PRO A 111 -18.11 -14.32 3.38
C PRO A 111 -17.02 -14.74 4.36
N LEU A 112 -15.97 -13.92 4.44
CA LEU A 112 -14.89 -14.10 5.41
C LEU A 112 -15.45 -13.99 6.84
N THR A 113 -15.02 -14.89 7.70
CA THR A 113 -15.36 -14.87 9.12
C THR A 113 -14.60 -13.73 9.83
N PRO A 114 -15.10 -13.26 10.99
CA PRO A 114 -14.38 -12.27 11.80
C PRO A 114 -12.95 -12.70 12.18
N ALA A 115 -12.73 -14.01 12.39
CA ALA A 115 -11.40 -14.53 12.71
C ALA A 115 -10.44 -14.45 11.52
N GLU A 116 -10.91 -14.76 10.29
CA GLU A 116 -10.12 -14.59 9.08
C GLU A 116 -9.79 -13.12 8.82
N LEU A 117 -10.75 -12.22 9.06
CA LEU A 117 -10.53 -10.78 8.95
C LEU A 117 -9.52 -10.28 9.97
N GLU A 118 -9.55 -10.77 11.22
CA GLU A 118 -8.57 -10.38 12.23
C GLU A 118 -7.14 -10.82 11.84
N VAL A 119 -6.99 -11.97 11.19
CA VAL A 119 -5.69 -12.37 10.61
C VAL A 119 -5.26 -11.41 9.49
N LEU A 120 -6.19 -10.99 8.64
CA LEU A 120 -5.94 -10.07 7.52
C LEU A 120 -5.70 -8.61 7.96
N ARG A 121 -6.06 -8.25 9.20
CA ARG A 121 -5.73 -6.95 9.82
C ARG A 121 -4.26 -6.81 10.16
N ALA A 122 -3.57 -7.92 10.37
CA ALA A 122 -2.13 -7.91 10.53
C ALA A 122 -1.45 -7.69 9.17
N GLU A 123 -0.25 -7.13 9.21
CA GLU A 123 0.59 -7.05 8.02
C GLU A 123 0.92 -8.45 7.50
N PRO A 124 0.67 -8.73 6.20
CA PRO A 124 1.07 -9.99 5.60
C PRO A 124 2.59 -10.08 5.50
N SER A 125 3.12 -11.31 5.43
CA SER A 125 4.52 -11.47 5.04
C SER A 125 4.73 -11.07 3.58
N VAL A 126 5.96 -10.73 3.19
CA VAL A 126 6.30 -10.39 1.80
C VAL A 126 5.94 -11.54 0.85
N GLY A 127 6.26 -12.77 1.24
CA GLY A 127 5.91 -13.97 0.47
C GLY A 127 4.40 -14.13 0.32
N ARG A 128 3.63 -13.86 1.38
CA ARG A 128 2.16 -13.93 1.30
C ARG A 128 1.57 -12.86 0.39
N LEU A 129 2.10 -11.64 0.46
CA LEU A 129 1.71 -10.55 -0.44
C LEU A 129 2.04 -10.91 -1.90
N GLN A 130 3.22 -11.48 -2.14
CA GLN A 130 3.64 -11.97 -3.46
C GLN A 130 2.67 -13.03 -3.98
N GLU A 131 2.36 -14.06 -3.20
CA GLU A 131 1.40 -15.12 -3.58
C GLU A 131 0.04 -14.54 -3.98
N LEU A 132 -0.47 -13.58 -3.18
CA LEU A 132 -1.71 -12.89 -3.49
C LEU A 132 -1.58 -12.16 -4.83
N LEU A 133 -0.47 -11.44 -5.05
CA LEU A 133 -0.17 -10.77 -6.30
C LEU A 133 0.23 -11.72 -7.43
N GLU A 134 0.33 -13.03 -7.26
CA GLU A 134 0.66 -14.02 -8.30
C GLU A 134 -0.56 -14.70 -8.95
N VAL A 135 -1.75 -14.57 -8.35
CA VAL A 135 -3.01 -15.04 -8.96
C VAL A 135 -3.43 -14.17 -10.18
N PRO A 136 -3.56 -14.75 -11.40
CA PRO A 136 -3.87 -14.06 -12.66
C PRO A 136 -4.95 -12.97 -12.59
N ALA A 137 -4.73 -11.84 -13.27
CA ALA A 137 -5.64 -10.69 -13.25
C ALA A 137 -6.98 -11.05 -13.89
N GLU A 138 -6.93 -11.93 -14.90
CA GLU A 138 -8.06 -12.54 -15.58
C GLU A 138 -8.95 -13.32 -14.64
N HIS A 139 -8.38 -13.92 -13.60
CA HIS A 139 -9.16 -14.66 -12.61
C HIS A 139 -9.97 -13.69 -11.77
N ARG A 140 -9.34 -12.65 -11.23
CA ARG A 140 -9.96 -11.69 -10.30
C ARG A 140 -10.89 -10.69 -10.96
N TYR A 141 -10.53 -10.24 -12.16
CA TYR A 141 -11.20 -9.14 -12.85
C TYR A 141 -11.99 -9.62 -14.08
N ALA A 142 -12.39 -10.90 -14.11
CA ALA A 142 -13.21 -11.46 -15.20
C ALA A 142 -14.50 -10.66 -15.44
N ALA A 143 -15.20 -10.29 -14.36
CA ALA A 143 -16.41 -9.47 -14.41
C ALA A 143 -16.15 -8.10 -15.05
N ARG A 144 -15.03 -7.46 -14.70
CA ARG A 144 -14.59 -6.18 -15.24
C ARG A 144 -14.20 -6.26 -16.71
N ALA A 145 -13.47 -7.31 -17.10
CA ALA A 145 -13.10 -7.56 -18.49
C ALA A 145 -14.34 -7.74 -19.39
N ALA A 146 -15.40 -8.37 -18.87
CA ALA A 146 -16.67 -8.50 -19.57
C ALA A 146 -17.41 -7.15 -19.73
N ALA A 147 -17.30 -6.26 -18.75
CA ALA A 147 -17.99 -4.96 -18.73
C ALA A 147 -17.28 -3.84 -19.52
N SER A 148 -15.94 -3.81 -19.51
CA SER A 148 -15.14 -2.67 -20.01
C SER A 148 -14.27 -2.99 -21.23
N GLY A 149 -14.25 -4.26 -21.68
CA GLY A 149 -13.47 -4.71 -22.83
C GLY A 149 -12.00 -5.02 -22.53
N PRO A 150 -11.24 -5.47 -23.55
CA PRO A 150 -9.90 -6.07 -23.35
C PRO A 150 -8.81 -5.09 -22.91
N GLY A 151 -8.97 -3.78 -23.14
CA GLY A 151 -7.95 -2.77 -22.78
C GLY A 151 -7.78 -2.56 -21.27
N GLU A 152 -8.87 -2.65 -20.50
CA GLU A 152 -8.80 -2.57 -19.03
C GLU A 152 -8.07 -3.78 -18.44
N LEU A 153 -8.32 -4.98 -18.97
CA LEU A 153 -7.65 -6.19 -18.51
C LEU A 153 -6.13 -6.13 -18.68
N GLU A 154 -5.66 -5.55 -19.78
CA GLU A 154 -4.22 -5.33 -20.02
C GLU A 154 -3.63 -4.37 -18.99
N ARG A 155 -4.34 -3.27 -18.66
CA ARG A 155 -3.94 -2.33 -17.60
C ARG A 155 -3.74 -3.04 -16.25
N TYR A 156 -4.64 -3.95 -15.86
CA TYR A 156 -4.47 -4.72 -14.62
C TYR A 156 -3.26 -5.67 -14.68
N ARG A 157 -3.00 -6.30 -15.83
CA ARG A 157 -1.80 -7.14 -16.02
C ARG A 157 -0.52 -6.33 -15.86
N ASP A 158 -0.47 -5.16 -16.48
CA ASP A 158 0.69 -4.27 -16.42
C ASP A 158 0.96 -3.78 -15.00
N GLN A 159 -0.09 -3.29 -14.31
CA GLN A 159 0.01 -2.85 -12.91
C GLN A 159 0.52 -3.96 -12.00
N ARG A 160 0.00 -5.17 -12.17
CA ARG A 160 0.36 -6.32 -11.36
C ARG A 160 1.78 -6.83 -11.67
N THR A 161 2.18 -6.83 -12.92
CA THR A 161 3.56 -7.13 -13.33
C THR A 161 4.52 -6.11 -12.71
N GLN A 162 4.16 -4.83 -12.71
CA GLN A 162 4.96 -3.79 -12.08
C GLN A 162 5.10 -4.00 -10.56
N LEU A 163 4.01 -4.33 -9.87
CA LEU A 163 4.04 -4.65 -8.44
C LEU A 163 4.94 -5.85 -8.12
N LEU A 164 4.85 -6.92 -8.91
CA LEU A 164 5.71 -8.09 -8.75
C LEU A 164 7.18 -7.76 -9.00
N ARG A 165 7.50 -6.91 -10.00
CA ARG A 165 8.87 -6.42 -10.21
C ARG A 165 9.37 -5.58 -9.03
N SER A 166 8.52 -4.75 -8.43
CA SER A 166 8.89 -3.99 -7.22
C SER A 166 9.21 -4.93 -6.05
N ILE A 167 8.45 -6.02 -5.88
CA ILE A 167 8.75 -7.05 -4.87
C ILE A 167 10.07 -7.78 -5.18
N GLU A 168 10.35 -8.11 -6.44
CA GLU A 168 11.65 -8.70 -6.81
C GLU A 168 12.83 -7.73 -6.61
N SER A 169 12.60 -6.44 -6.83
CA SER A 169 13.60 -5.40 -6.55
C SER A 169 13.86 -5.27 -5.05
N LEU A 170 12.81 -5.33 -4.23
CA LEU A 170 12.90 -5.40 -2.77
C LEU A 170 13.77 -6.60 -2.32
N TYR A 171 13.51 -7.81 -2.84
CA TYR A 171 14.36 -8.96 -2.52
C TYR A 171 15.81 -8.69 -2.90
N SER A 172 16.05 -8.19 -4.11
CA SER A 172 17.40 -7.91 -4.60
C SER A 172 18.14 -6.89 -3.72
N ASN A 173 17.45 -5.85 -3.25
CA ASN A 173 18.00 -4.83 -2.38
C ASN A 173 18.33 -5.39 -0.99
N LEU A 174 17.40 -6.14 -0.39
CA LEU A 174 17.56 -6.70 0.96
C LEU A 174 18.53 -7.87 1.01
N THR A 175 18.80 -8.54 -0.11
CA THR A 175 19.71 -9.70 -0.17
C THR A 175 21.01 -9.39 -0.91
N ALA A 176 21.32 -8.13 -1.21
CA ALA A 176 22.56 -7.73 -1.86
C ALA A 176 23.79 -8.10 -1.00
N ASP A 177 24.96 -8.21 -1.63
CA ASP A 177 26.20 -8.55 -0.92
C ASP A 177 26.46 -7.59 0.25
N GLY A 178 26.63 -8.16 1.45
CA GLY A 178 26.80 -7.40 2.70
C GLY A 178 25.53 -7.19 3.52
N GLN A 179 24.36 -7.64 3.03
CA GLN A 179 23.10 -7.55 3.76
C GLN A 179 22.86 -8.75 4.69
N ALA A 180 22.10 -8.51 5.76
CA ALA A 180 21.80 -9.52 6.78
C ALA A 180 20.70 -10.52 6.36
N TRP A 181 19.97 -10.24 5.27
CA TRP A 181 18.77 -10.97 4.92
C TRP A 181 18.99 -11.97 3.78
N THR A 182 18.35 -13.12 3.89
CA THR A 182 18.19 -14.09 2.79
C THR A 182 16.81 -13.93 2.16
N ARG A 183 16.64 -14.39 0.90
CA ARG A 183 15.32 -14.37 0.25
C ARG A 183 14.26 -15.09 1.09
N VAL A 184 14.63 -16.20 1.74
CA VAL A 184 13.70 -16.97 2.61
C VAL A 184 13.27 -16.16 3.82
N THR A 185 14.20 -15.48 4.49
CA THR A 185 13.88 -14.65 5.66
C THR A 185 13.08 -13.41 5.28
N VAL A 186 13.35 -12.81 4.11
CA VAL A 186 12.53 -11.71 3.57
C VAL A 186 11.11 -12.21 3.27
N ALA A 187 10.96 -13.34 2.58
CA ALA A 187 9.64 -13.87 2.24
C ALA A 187 8.78 -14.19 3.47
N ALA A 188 9.41 -14.64 4.56
CA ALA A 188 8.74 -14.96 5.82
C ALA A 188 8.43 -13.73 6.69
N GLY A 189 9.16 -12.63 6.53
CA GLY A 189 9.03 -11.42 7.33
C GLY A 189 7.99 -10.43 6.80
N ARG A 190 7.73 -9.40 7.60
CA ARG A 190 6.90 -8.23 7.27
C ARG A 190 7.80 -7.09 6.80
N LEU A 191 7.30 -6.26 5.89
CA LEU A 191 8.07 -5.11 5.38
C LEU A 191 8.40 -4.11 6.48
N SER A 192 7.43 -3.83 7.35
CA SER A 192 7.60 -2.88 8.45
C SER A 192 8.64 -3.30 9.50
N ASP A 193 8.97 -4.59 9.55
CA ASP A 193 9.95 -5.17 10.49
C ASP A 193 11.37 -5.23 9.89
N MET A 194 11.54 -4.97 8.59
CA MET A 194 12.83 -5.08 7.87
C MET A 194 13.63 -3.79 7.81
N ASP A 195 13.14 -2.71 8.41
CA ASP A 195 13.87 -1.45 8.51
C ASP A 195 14.88 -1.50 9.65
N ASP A 196 16.16 -1.57 9.26
CA ASP A 196 17.31 -1.54 10.16
C ASP A 196 17.94 -0.13 10.27
N GLY A 197 17.32 0.89 9.66
CA GLY A 197 17.78 2.27 9.66
C GLY A 197 19.11 2.52 8.94
N THR A 198 19.64 1.53 8.22
CA THR A 198 20.97 1.61 7.58
C THR A 198 20.89 2.02 6.11
N TYR A 199 19.74 1.79 5.46
CA TYR A 199 19.53 2.03 4.04
C TYR A 199 18.23 2.79 3.79
N ASP A 200 18.06 3.33 2.56
CA ASP A 200 16.79 3.88 2.10
C ASP A 200 15.65 2.89 2.38
N GLU A 201 14.49 3.40 2.81
CA GLU A 201 13.41 2.55 3.29
C GLU A 201 13.00 1.52 2.23
N PRO A 202 12.98 0.22 2.54
CA PRO A 202 12.78 -0.84 1.55
C PRO A 202 11.41 -0.79 0.87
N TRP A 203 10.46 -0.06 1.46
CA TRP A 203 9.09 0.09 0.98
C TRP A 203 8.85 1.35 0.13
N ALA A 204 9.82 2.25 -0.04
CA ALA A 204 9.64 3.55 -0.69
C ALA A 204 9.02 3.43 -2.10
N ASP A 205 9.49 2.47 -2.89
CA ASP A 205 9.00 2.22 -4.26
C ASP A 205 7.77 1.30 -4.32
N LEU A 206 7.42 0.66 -3.20
CA LEU A 206 6.38 -0.37 -3.13
C LEU A 206 5.05 0.19 -2.56
N VAL A 207 5.10 1.14 -1.62
CA VAL A 207 3.89 1.70 -0.98
C VAL A 207 3.00 2.43 -1.98
N PRO A 208 3.49 3.37 -2.83
CA PRO A 208 2.62 4.09 -3.75
C PRO A 208 1.79 3.19 -4.69
N PRO A 209 2.36 2.18 -5.38
CA PRO A 209 1.56 1.31 -6.24
C PRO A 209 0.63 0.39 -5.44
N LEU A 210 1.02 -0.06 -4.23
CA LEU A 210 0.12 -0.84 -3.37
C LEU A 210 -1.04 -0.01 -2.84
N LEU A 211 -0.82 1.26 -2.52
CA LEU A 211 -1.84 2.18 -2.07
C LEU A 211 -2.88 2.45 -3.14
N ASN A 212 -2.43 2.58 -4.40
CA ASN A 212 -3.35 2.68 -5.53
C ASN A 212 -4.21 1.41 -5.67
N LEU A 213 -3.60 0.22 -5.54
CA LEU A 213 -4.33 -1.05 -5.58
C LEU A 213 -5.32 -1.18 -4.41
N ALA A 214 -4.89 -0.81 -3.19
CA ALA A 214 -5.72 -0.78 -1.98
C ALA A 214 -6.99 0.04 -2.19
N ARG A 215 -6.84 1.29 -2.67
CA ARG A 215 -7.95 2.21 -2.97
C ARG A 215 -8.82 1.77 -4.15
N GLN A 216 -8.27 0.97 -5.05
CA GLN A 216 -9.01 0.42 -6.18
C GLN A 216 -9.89 -0.78 -5.76
N ASN A 217 -9.46 -1.58 -4.78
CA ASN A 217 -10.15 -2.82 -4.38
C ASN A 217 -11.65 -2.66 -4.08
N PRO A 218 -12.12 -1.66 -3.30
CA PRO A 218 -13.56 -1.51 -3.03
C PRO A 218 -14.39 -1.34 -4.31
N TYR A 219 -13.85 -0.63 -5.30
CA TYR A 219 -14.52 -0.47 -6.57
C TYR A 219 -14.55 -1.77 -7.38
N GLU A 220 -13.45 -2.52 -7.43
CA GLU A 220 -13.43 -3.83 -8.10
C GLU A 220 -14.39 -4.83 -7.45
N ILE A 221 -14.50 -4.79 -6.12
CA ILE A 221 -15.47 -5.57 -5.36
C ILE A 221 -16.90 -5.19 -5.77
N SER A 222 -17.19 -3.91 -5.96
CA SER A 222 -18.50 -3.46 -6.43
C SER A 222 -18.85 -4.03 -7.82
N VAL A 223 -17.89 -4.07 -8.74
CA VAL A 223 -18.07 -4.65 -10.08
C VAL A 223 -18.25 -6.17 -10.00
N ALA A 224 -17.55 -6.85 -9.10
CA ALA A 224 -17.72 -8.29 -8.90
C ALA A 224 -19.10 -8.64 -8.30
N LEU A 225 -19.67 -7.75 -7.48
CA LEU A 225 -20.99 -7.91 -6.87
C LEU A 225 -22.14 -7.60 -7.84
N ASP A 226 -21.97 -6.59 -8.69
CA ASP A 226 -22.93 -6.22 -9.72
C ASP A 226 -22.19 -5.94 -11.05
N PRO A 227 -21.97 -6.98 -11.88
CA PRO A 227 -21.21 -6.86 -13.12
C PRO A 227 -21.91 -6.02 -14.21
N GLY A 228 -23.11 -5.49 -13.93
CA GLY A 228 -23.95 -4.83 -14.91
C GLY A 228 -24.54 -5.80 -15.94
N PRO A 229 -25.36 -5.31 -16.90
CA PRO A 229 -25.90 -6.16 -17.95
C PRO A 229 -24.78 -6.66 -18.87
N ALA A 230 -24.77 -7.96 -19.14
CA ALA A 230 -23.86 -8.56 -20.11
C ALA A 230 -24.00 -7.87 -21.47
N PRO A 231 -22.90 -7.61 -22.21
CA PRO A 231 -22.99 -7.04 -23.53
C PRO A 231 -23.84 -7.94 -24.43
N ASP A 232 -24.88 -7.35 -25.05
CA ASP A 232 -25.76 -8.01 -26.01
C ASP A 232 -24.91 -8.78 -27.03
N GLY A 233 -24.96 -10.11 -26.97
CA GLY A 233 -24.25 -10.97 -27.91
C GLY A 233 -24.64 -10.63 -29.36
N PRO A 234 -23.80 -10.98 -30.36
CA PRO A 234 -24.04 -10.60 -31.75
C PRO A 234 -25.43 -11.08 -32.18
N ARG A 235 -26.32 -10.10 -32.43
CA ARG A 235 -27.67 -10.36 -32.97
C ARG A 235 -27.50 -11.15 -34.25
N ARG A 236 -27.82 -12.45 -34.20
CA ARG A 236 -27.90 -13.30 -35.39
C ARG A 236 -28.95 -12.68 -36.31
N ARG A 237 -28.48 -11.94 -37.32
CA ARG A 237 -29.32 -11.55 -38.45
C ARG A 237 -29.75 -12.85 -39.13
N ARG A 238 -31.04 -13.13 -39.07
CA ARG A 238 -31.69 -14.14 -39.92
C ARG A 238 -31.79 -13.62 -41.34
#